data_AF-A0AA45Z1Z4-F1
#
_entry.id   AF-A0AA45Z1Z4-F1
#
_cell.length_a   1.000
_cell.length_b   1.000
_cell.length_c   1.000
_cell.angle_alpha   90.00
_cell.angle_beta   90.00
_cell.angle_gamma   90.00
#
_symmetry.space_group_name_H-M   'P 1'
#
loop_
_entity.id
_entity.type
_entity.pdbx_description
1 polymer ?
#
loop_
_entity_poly.entity_id
_entity_poly.type
_entity_poly.pdbx_seq_one_letter_code
_entity_poly.pdbx_strand_id
1 'polypeptide(L)'
;MLQEARTTPLQNVGRGVLGSFMVGAGTGHLSFARGPFQAQVPDWVPMDKDLVVLLSGVVEIGLGLSLLFDKRHRIPLGLGLAAFFAAVFPGNLHQYDKRLSAFGLDTDRKRLVRLFFQPVLMAWALWSTGARKALR
;
A
#
# COMPACT_ATOMS: atom_id res chain seq x y z
N MET A 1 25.47 5.02 -6.87
CA MET A 1 24.70 5.84 -5.89
C MET A 1 23.45 6.34 -6.57
N LEU A 2 22.26 5.95 -6.11
CA LEU A 2 21.01 6.55 -6.58
C LEU A 2 21.06 8.05 -6.20
N GLN A 3 20.90 8.94 -7.19
CA GLN A 3 20.93 10.39 -6.98
C GLN A 3 19.85 10.81 -5.98
N GLU A 4 20.12 11.84 -5.16
CA GLU A 4 19.10 12.44 -4.31
C GLU A 4 17.92 12.94 -5.17
N ALA A 5 16.72 12.43 -4.90
CA ALA A 5 15.53 12.89 -5.59
C ALA A 5 15.19 14.33 -5.17
N ARG A 6 15.37 15.28 -6.10
CA ARG A 6 14.76 16.61 -6.01
C ARG A 6 13.25 16.47 -6.15
N THR A 7 12.52 16.57 -5.04
CA THR A 7 11.05 16.54 -5.00
C THR A 7 10.49 17.91 -4.67
N THR A 8 9.39 18.27 -5.33
CA THR A 8 8.64 19.51 -5.12
C THR A 8 7.92 19.51 -3.76
N PRO A 9 7.48 20.67 -3.24
CA PRO A 9 6.64 20.74 -2.04
C PRO A 9 5.38 19.88 -2.15
N LEU A 10 4.71 19.87 -3.32
CA LEU A 10 3.52 19.06 -3.55
C LEU A 10 3.82 17.55 -3.47
N GLN A 11 4.96 17.10 -4.03
CA GLN A 11 5.40 15.72 -3.88
C GLN A 11 5.72 15.37 -2.42
N ASN A 12 6.28 16.31 -1.65
CA ASN A 12 6.55 16.10 -0.22
C ASN A 12 5.26 15.94 0.58
N VAL A 13 4.26 16.79 0.34
CA VAL A 13 2.92 16.66 0.96
C VAL A 13 2.29 15.32 0.57
N GLY A 14 2.28 15.00 -0.72
CA GLY A 14 1.75 13.72 -1.21
C GLY A 14 2.45 12.51 -0.60
N ARG A 15 3.78 12.58 -0.41
CA ARG A 15 4.54 11.52 0.27
C ARG A 15 4.20 11.44 1.75
N GLY A 16 4.03 12.58 2.41
CA GLY A 16 3.60 12.67 3.80
C GLY A 16 2.26 11.99 4.03
N VAL A 17 1.25 12.36 3.23
CA VAL A 17 -0.08 11.76 3.27
C VAL A 17 -0.02 10.25 3.03
N LEU A 18 0.71 9.82 1.99
CA LEU A 18 0.85 8.40 1.66
C LEU A 18 1.55 7.61 2.79
N GLY A 19 2.64 8.14 3.34
CA GLY A 19 3.36 7.53 4.47
C GLY A 19 2.50 7.41 5.72
N SER A 20 1.76 8.46 6.08
CA SER A 20 0.83 8.43 7.21
C SER A 20 -0.31 7.43 7.00
N PHE A 21 -0.85 7.34 5.78
CA PHE A 21 -1.86 6.34 5.43
C PHE A 21 -1.33 4.91 5.60
N MET A 22 -0.09 4.64 5.16
CA MET A 22 0.57 3.33 5.32
C MET A 22 0.75 2.95 6.79
N VAL A 23 1.20 3.89 7.64
CA VAL A 23 1.33 3.64 9.09
C VAL A 23 -0.03 3.36 9.72
N GLY A 24 -1.07 4.10 9.35
CA GLY A 24 -2.44 3.88 9.82
C GLY A 24 -3.01 2.53 9.40
N ALA A 25 -2.86 2.16 8.12
CA ALA A 25 -3.30 0.88 7.57
C ALA A 25 -2.58 -0.29 8.25
N GLY A 26 -1.26 -0.21 8.39
CA GLY A 26 -0.48 -1.25 9.06
C GLY A 26 -0.83 -1.37 10.53
N THR A 27 -1.06 -0.25 11.23
CA THR A 27 -1.59 -0.28 12.61
C THR A 27 -2.95 -0.98 12.67
N GLY A 28 -3.83 -0.74 11.69
CA GLY A 28 -5.12 -1.44 11.56
C GLY A 28 -4.98 -2.96 11.40
N HIS A 29 -4.01 -3.44 10.62
CA HIS A 29 -3.69 -4.86 10.50
C HIS A 29 -3.34 -5.49 11.84
N LEU A 30 -2.57 -4.78 12.67
CA LEU A 30 -2.09 -5.26 13.97
C LEU A 30 -3.14 -5.12 15.10
N SER A 31 -4.25 -4.41 14.86
CA SER A 31 -5.18 -4.05 15.93
C SER A 31 -6.66 -4.20 15.51
N PHE A 32 -7.33 -3.10 15.18
CA PHE A 32 -8.79 -3.00 15.10
C PHE A 32 -9.39 -3.49 13.77
N ALA A 33 -8.58 -3.72 12.74
CA ALA A 33 -9.04 -4.13 11.40
C ALA A 33 -8.52 -5.50 10.96
N ARG A 34 -7.89 -6.26 11.87
CA ARG A 34 -7.25 -7.55 11.59
C ARG A 34 -8.17 -8.56 10.91
N GLY A 35 -9.38 -8.77 11.43
CA GLY A 35 -10.37 -9.69 10.84
C GLY A 35 -10.77 -9.31 9.41
N PRO A 36 -11.20 -8.05 9.15
CA PRO A 36 -11.43 -7.57 7.79
C PRO A 36 -10.25 -7.75 6.83
N PHE A 37 -9.00 -7.61 7.31
CA PHE A 37 -7.82 -7.88 6.49
C PHE A 37 -7.63 -9.37 6.20
N GLN A 38 -7.84 -10.26 7.17
CA GLN A 38 -7.75 -11.72 6.97
C GLN A 38 -8.73 -12.21 5.90
N ALA A 39 -9.95 -11.65 5.88
CA ALA A 39 -10.95 -11.98 4.87
C ALA A 39 -10.47 -11.69 3.44
N GLN A 40 -9.55 -10.75 3.25
CA GLN A 40 -9.02 -10.41 1.93
C GLN A 40 -7.86 -11.30 1.50
N VAL A 41 -7.26 -12.09 2.39
CA VAL A 41 -6.16 -12.99 2.03
C VAL A 41 -6.70 -14.11 1.13
N PRO A 42 -6.25 -14.21 -0.13
CA PRO A 42 -6.75 -15.23 -1.05
C PRO A 42 -6.45 -16.64 -0.56
N ASP A 43 -7.36 -17.58 -0.83
CA ASP A 43 -7.26 -18.97 -0.33
C ASP A 43 -6.08 -19.76 -0.92
N TRP A 44 -5.51 -19.31 -2.04
CA TRP A 44 -4.33 -19.94 -2.66
C TRP A 44 -3.01 -19.55 -1.99
N VAL A 45 -2.98 -18.56 -1.10
CA VAL A 45 -1.77 -18.18 -0.36
C VAL A 45 -1.42 -19.32 0.60
N PRO A 46 -0.24 -19.96 0.49
CA PRO A 46 0.10 -21.17 1.25
C PRO A 46 0.63 -20.84 2.65
N MET A 47 -0.02 -19.89 3.32
CA MET A 47 0.33 -19.44 4.67
C MET A 47 -0.94 -19.16 5.46
N ASP A 48 -0.83 -19.23 6.78
CA ASP A 48 -1.90 -18.80 7.67
C ASP A 48 -2.29 -17.34 7.39
N LYS A 49 -3.59 -17.08 7.23
CA LYS A 49 -4.12 -15.75 6.83
C LYS A 49 -3.79 -14.68 7.86
N ASP A 50 -3.78 -15.06 9.14
CA ASP A 50 -3.52 -14.15 10.23
C ASP A 50 -2.04 -13.75 10.29
N LEU A 51 -1.13 -14.70 10.08
CA LEU A 51 0.29 -14.42 9.93
C LEU A 51 0.57 -13.48 8.74
N VAL A 52 -0.06 -13.72 7.58
CA VAL A 52 0.08 -12.87 6.39
C VAL A 52 -0.30 -11.42 6.71
N VAL A 53 -1.43 -11.21 7.41
CA VAL A 53 -1.93 -9.88 7.80
C VAL A 53 -0.99 -9.19 8.78
N LEU A 54 -0.46 -9.90 9.78
CA LEU A 54 0.49 -9.31 10.72
C LEU A 54 1.78 -8.88 10.03
N LEU A 55 2.34 -9.76 9.19
CA LEU A 55 3.59 -9.47 8.47
C LEU A 55 3.40 -8.31 7.49
N SER A 56 2.30 -8.28 6.73
CA SER A 56 2.01 -7.16 5.83
C SER A 56 1.86 -5.86 6.61
N GLY A 57 1.17 -5.87 7.76
CA GLY A 57 1.01 -4.69 8.61
C GLY A 57 2.33 -4.13 9.14
N VAL A 58 3.28 -4.99 9.54
CA VAL A 58 4.64 -4.57 9.95
C VAL A 58 5.39 -3.94 8.77
N VAL A 59 5.31 -4.56 7.59
CA VAL A 59 5.92 -4.01 6.36
C VAL A 59 5.32 -2.65 6.00
N GLU A 60 4.00 -2.49 6.11
CA GLU A 60 3.31 -1.22 5.84
C GLU A 60 3.75 -0.10 6.79
N ILE A 61 3.85 -0.39 8.10
CA ILE A 61 4.37 0.57 9.09
C ILE A 61 5.81 0.95 8.75
N GLY A 62 6.68 -0.04 8.48
CA GLY A 62 8.07 0.18 8.12
C GLY A 62 8.21 1.09 6.89
N LEU A 63 7.54 0.74 5.79
CA LEU A 63 7.53 1.53 4.56
C LEU A 63 6.95 2.94 4.77
N GLY A 64 5.88 3.05 5.55
CA GLY A 64 5.25 4.33 5.88
C GLY A 64 6.18 5.26 6.66
N LEU A 65 6.80 4.76 7.73
CA LEU A 65 7.78 5.52 8.52
C LEU A 65 9.01 5.89 7.67
N SER A 66 9.53 4.96 6.87
CA SER A 66 10.65 5.25 5.97
C SER A 66 10.30 6.37 4.97
N LEU A 67 9.09 6.39 4.40
CA LEU A 67 8.67 7.47 3.50
C LEU A 67 8.59 8.84 4.18
N LEU A 68 8.23 8.87 5.47
CA LEU A 68 8.13 10.09 6.26
C LEU A 68 9.51 10.63 6.64
N PHE A 69 10.43 9.77 7.06
CA PHE A 69 11.66 10.19 7.73
C PHE A 69 12.93 10.00 6.89
N ASP A 70 12.98 8.99 6.02
CA ASP A 70 14.17 8.70 5.21
C ASP A 70 14.20 9.54 3.92
N LYS A 71 14.86 10.69 4.02
CA LYS A 71 15.01 11.63 2.90
C LYS A 71 16.03 11.16 1.86
N ARG A 72 16.94 10.25 2.20
CA ARG A 72 18.04 9.80 1.33
C ARG A 72 17.58 8.71 0.36
N HIS A 73 16.70 7.81 0.82
CA HIS A 73 16.28 6.63 0.05
C HIS A 73 14.89 6.77 -0.60
N ARG A 74 14.50 8.00 -0.97
CA ARG A 74 13.16 8.25 -1.53
C ARG A 74 12.83 7.38 -2.75
N ILE A 75 13.73 7.32 -3.73
CA ILE A 75 13.51 6.55 -4.98
C ILE A 75 13.28 5.06 -4.69
N PRO A 76 14.19 4.34 -4.01
CA PRO A 76 13.97 2.92 -3.74
C PRO A 76 12.75 2.68 -2.86
N LEU A 77 12.42 3.56 -1.91
CA LEU A 77 11.19 3.46 -1.13
C LEU A 77 9.93 3.60 -1.99
N GLY A 78 9.92 4.48 -2.98
CA GLY A 78 8.81 4.62 -3.92
C GLY A 78 8.60 3.40 -4.80
N LEU A 79 9.70 2.82 -5.31
CA LEU A 79 9.67 1.57 -6.07
C LEU A 79 9.19 0.42 -5.20
N GLY A 80 9.74 0.29 -3.99
CA GLY A 80 9.36 -0.74 -3.03
C GLY A 80 7.89 -0.65 -2.64
N LEU A 81 7.38 0.55 -2.38
CA LEU A 81 5.95 0.74 -2.08
C LEU A 81 5.06 0.40 -3.28
N ALA A 82 5.43 0.80 -4.50
CA ALA A 82 4.67 0.45 -5.69
C ALA A 82 4.65 -1.09 -5.92
N ALA A 83 5.78 -1.77 -5.71
CA ALA A 83 5.86 -3.22 -5.78
C ALA A 83 5.02 -3.89 -4.68
N PHE A 84 5.05 -3.37 -3.46
CA PHE A 84 4.22 -3.84 -2.36
C PHE A 84 2.73 -3.71 -2.69
N PHE A 85 2.29 -2.56 -3.23
CA PHE A 85 0.92 -2.37 -3.70
C PHE A 85 0.53 -3.37 -4.80
N ALA A 86 1.43 -3.71 -5.72
CA ALA A 86 1.17 -4.76 -6.70
C ALA A 86 1.02 -6.14 -6.03
N ALA A 87 1.88 -6.45 -5.06
CA ALA A 87 1.87 -7.73 -4.34
C ALA A 87 0.59 -7.97 -3.52
N VAL A 88 0.00 -6.91 -2.94
CA VAL A 88 -1.27 -7.01 -2.19
C VAL A 88 -2.52 -6.92 -3.08
N PHE A 89 -2.38 -6.51 -4.34
CA PHE A 89 -3.51 -6.34 -5.27
C PHE A 89 -4.38 -7.60 -5.47
N PRO A 90 -3.84 -8.83 -5.50
CA PRO A 90 -4.66 -10.04 -5.54
C PRO A 90 -5.69 -10.14 -4.41
N GLY A 91 -5.42 -9.56 -3.23
CA GLY A 91 -6.41 -9.49 -2.14
C GLY A 91 -7.61 -8.61 -2.48
N ASN A 92 -7.40 -7.50 -3.19
CA ASN A 92 -8.51 -6.65 -3.67
C ASN A 92 -9.36 -7.38 -4.73
N LEU A 93 -8.71 -8.13 -5.63
CA LEU A 93 -9.39 -8.96 -6.63
C LEU A 93 -10.20 -10.08 -5.97
N HIS A 94 -9.63 -10.76 -4.97
CA HIS A 94 -10.32 -11.78 -4.19
C HIS A 94 -11.55 -11.21 -3.48
N GLN A 95 -11.42 -10.02 -2.86
CA GLN A 95 -12.56 -9.32 -2.26
C GLN A 95 -13.68 -9.04 -3.27
N TYR A 96 -13.33 -8.62 -4.49
CA TYR A 96 -14.29 -8.37 -5.56
C TYR A 96 -14.98 -9.66 -6.03
N ASP A 97 -14.21 -10.70 -6.35
CA ASP A 97 -14.70 -12.00 -6.83
C ASP A 97 -15.65 -12.65 -5.82
N LYS A 98 -15.23 -12.70 -4.55
CA LYS A 98 -15.97 -13.32 -3.45
C LYS A 98 -17.02 -12.41 -2.81
N ARG A 99 -17.16 -11.17 -3.29
CA ARG A 99 -18.11 -10.15 -2.80
C ARG A 99 -18.02 -9.94 -1.28
N LEU A 100 -16.80 -9.96 -0.76
CA LEU A 100 -16.56 -9.84 0.68
C LEU A 100 -16.79 -8.40 1.14
N SER A 101 -17.62 -8.25 2.18
CA SER A 101 -17.92 -6.97 2.79
C SER A 101 -16.88 -6.64 3.87
N ALA A 102 -16.03 -5.67 3.58
CA ALA A 102 -14.96 -5.20 4.47
C ALA A 102 -14.69 -3.71 4.21
N PHE A 103 -14.25 -2.95 5.22
CA PHE A 103 -13.90 -1.52 5.10
C PHE A 103 -15.02 -0.63 4.53
N GLY A 104 -16.28 -0.96 4.80
CA GLY A 104 -17.45 -0.23 4.26
C GLY A 104 -17.71 -0.46 2.75
N LEU A 105 -16.97 -1.39 2.13
CA LEU A 105 -17.15 -1.82 0.74
C LEU A 105 -18.13 -2.99 0.72
N ASP A 106 -19.42 -2.66 0.77
CA ASP A 106 -20.56 -3.59 0.86
C ASP A 106 -21.25 -3.85 -0.50
N THR A 107 -20.94 -3.04 -1.51
CA THR A 107 -21.50 -3.16 -2.88
C THR A 107 -20.44 -3.46 -3.92
N ASP A 108 -20.85 -4.08 -5.01
CA ASP A 108 -19.96 -4.45 -6.12
C ASP A 108 -19.36 -3.22 -6.81
N ARG A 109 -20.12 -2.11 -6.89
CA ARG A 109 -19.61 -0.83 -7.39
C ARG A 109 -18.45 -0.30 -6.53
N LYS A 110 -18.59 -0.32 -5.19
CA LYS A 110 -17.52 0.12 -4.27
C LYS A 110 -16.27 -0.74 -4.42
N ARG A 111 -16.43 -2.07 -4.47
CA ARG A 111 -15.32 -3.02 -4.66
C ARG A 111 -14.64 -2.85 -6.02
N LEU A 112 -15.40 -2.65 -7.11
CA LEU A 112 -14.85 -2.40 -8.45
C LEU A 112 -14.04 -1.10 -8.49
N VAL A 113 -14.58 -0.01 -7.93
CA VAL A 113 -13.88 1.28 -7.87
C VAL A 113 -12.54 1.16 -7.14
N ARG A 114 -12.47 0.37 -6.06
CA ARG A 114 -11.22 0.10 -5.34
C ARG A 114 -10.13 -0.50 -6.24
N LEU A 115 -10.49 -1.33 -7.21
CA LEU A 115 -9.50 -1.93 -8.12
C LEU A 115 -8.77 -0.87 -8.94
N PHE A 116 -9.46 0.19 -9.38
CA PHE A 116 -8.86 1.31 -10.11
C PHE A 116 -8.02 2.24 -9.23
N PHE A 117 -8.29 2.28 -7.92
CA PHE A 117 -7.47 3.05 -6.98
C PHE A 117 -6.09 2.42 -6.74
N GLN A 118 -5.93 1.09 -6.88
CA GLN A 118 -4.63 0.45 -6.69
C GLN A 118 -3.54 0.98 -7.65
N PRO A 119 -3.73 1.01 -8.99
CA PRO A 119 -2.73 1.59 -9.88
C PRO A 119 -2.51 3.09 -9.65
N VAL A 120 -3.52 3.82 -9.17
CA VAL A 120 -3.37 5.22 -8.76
C VAL A 120 -2.43 5.34 -7.55
N LEU A 121 -2.57 4.48 -6.54
CA LEU A 121 -1.67 4.44 -5.38
C LEU A 121 -0.23 4.08 -5.78
N MET A 122 -0.05 3.13 -6.70
CA MET A 122 1.26 2.81 -7.27
C MET A 122 1.87 4.03 -7.98
N ALA A 123 1.08 4.69 -8.85
CA ALA A 123 1.53 5.87 -9.57
C ALA A 123 1.81 7.06 -8.64
N TRP A 124 1.11 7.17 -7.51
CA TRP A 124 1.34 8.15 -6.45
C TRP A 124 2.66 7.85 -5.74
N ALA A 125 2.91 6.61 -5.30
CA ALA A 125 4.17 6.21 -4.66
C ALA A 125 5.40 6.56 -5.53
N LEU A 126 5.33 6.25 -6.83
CA LEU A 126 6.41 6.57 -7.78
C LEU A 126 6.57 8.07 -8.01
N TRP A 127 5.47 8.82 -8.01
CA TRP A 127 5.50 10.27 -8.23
C TRP A 127 6.02 11.04 -7.02
N SER A 128 5.52 10.75 -5.81
CA SER A 128 5.82 11.50 -4.59
C SER A 128 7.26 11.33 -4.11
N THR A 129 7.95 10.30 -4.60
CA THR A 129 9.34 9.99 -4.33
C THR A 129 10.31 10.41 -5.43
N GLY A 130 9.79 10.88 -6.58
CA GLY A 130 10.60 11.18 -7.76
C GLY A 130 11.05 9.95 -8.56
N ALA A 131 10.66 8.73 -8.15
CA ALA A 131 11.04 7.48 -8.79
C ALA A 131 10.56 7.36 -10.24
N ARG A 132 9.54 8.11 -10.68
CA ARG A 132 9.13 8.17 -12.10
C ARG A 132 10.28 8.50 -13.05
N LYS A 133 11.27 9.30 -12.62
CA LYS A 133 12.43 9.65 -13.45
C LYS A 133 13.42 8.49 -13.61
N ALA A 134 13.41 7.52 -12.69
CA ALA A 134 14.26 6.34 -12.75
C ALA A 134 13.70 5.22 -13.65
N LEU A 135 12.44 5.36 -14.09
CA LEU A 135 11.75 4.41 -14.98
C LEU A 135 11.63 4.93 -16.43
N ARG A 136 12.32 6.02 -16.76
CA ARG A 136 12.43 6.59 -18.11
C ARG A 136 13.84 6.39 -18.61
#